data_AF-A0A7S2J8K8-F1
#
_entry.id   AF-A0A7S2J8K8-F1
#
_cell.length_a   1.000
_cell.length_b   1.000
_cell.length_c   1.000
_cell.angle_alpha   90.00
_cell.angle_beta   90.00
_cell.angle_gamma   90.00
#
_symmetry.space_group_name_H-M   'P 1'
#
loop_
_entity.id
_entity.type
_entity.pdbx_description
1 polymer ?
#
loop_
_entity_poly.entity_id
_entity_poly.type
_entity_poly.pdbx_seq_one_letter_code
_entity_poly.pdbx_strand_id
1 'polypeptide(L)'
;NKGVVDIDSLLGLARDSPLVVEFLDRFNMIEPLNFPVLVSGIRRNHKLARYLSRYTREDIAITIGGGNYDISRGLFNREAYRQDEGGMLEAFGKLFAKKVRIFQYPNLKPDGTIQSLIIDKDSHLSFLHKYLVQEGKIVLIDTAQMSEEVSDTSKNTKFRGQSEDVCRLIEEGSDEWRQYVPAEVADIITKRIWFTRVSSGQGLGSAVYEILNEI
;
A
#
# COMPACT_ATOMS: atom_id res chain seq x y z
N ASN A 1 -2.48 -11.76 26.76
CA ASN A 1 -2.20 -10.35 26.45
C ASN A 1 -2.48 -10.06 24.98
N LYS A 2 -3.71 -9.63 24.67
CA LYS A 2 -4.02 -9.04 23.36
C LYS A 2 -3.28 -7.71 23.33
N GLY A 3 -2.31 -7.56 22.43
CA GLY A 3 -1.49 -6.36 22.30
C GLY A 3 -2.35 -5.21 21.82
N VAL A 4 -2.88 -4.43 22.76
CA VAL A 4 -3.40 -3.08 22.47
C VAL A 4 -2.16 -2.19 22.42
N VAL A 5 -1.84 -1.69 21.23
CA VAL A 5 -0.85 -0.62 21.07
C VAL A 5 -1.61 0.69 21.21
N ASP A 6 -1.22 1.50 22.19
CA ASP A 6 -1.91 2.74 22.50
C ASP A 6 -1.78 3.76 21.36
N ILE A 7 -2.88 4.43 21.06
CA ILE A 7 -3.04 5.44 19.98
C ILE A 7 -2.23 6.72 20.28
N ASP A 8 -1.52 6.76 21.41
CA ASP A 8 -0.88 7.93 22.02
C ASP A 8 0.05 8.76 21.12
N SER A 9 0.56 8.19 20.02
CA SER A 9 1.34 8.96 19.03
C SER A 9 0.48 9.89 18.15
N LEU A 10 -0.84 9.72 18.11
CA LEU A 10 -1.80 10.66 17.51
C LEU A 10 -2.29 11.72 18.52
N LEU A 11 -2.08 11.52 19.82
CA LEU A 11 -2.62 12.38 20.89
C LEU A 11 -1.94 13.74 21.04
N GLY A 12 -0.84 14.01 20.32
CA GLY A 12 -0.27 15.36 20.23
C GLY A 12 -1.04 16.29 19.30
N LEU A 13 -1.94 15.74 18.47
CA LEU A 13 -2.80 16.50 17.56
C LEU A 13 -4.23 16.46 18.11
N ALA A 14 -4.92 17.61 18.04
CA ALA A 14 -6.34 17.66 18.36
C ALA A 14 -7.08 16.59 17.53
N ARG A 15 -8.06 15.89 18.13
CA ARG A 15 -8.86 14.88 17.41
C ARG A 15 -9.55 15.43 16.16
N ASP A 16 -9.82 16.73 16.16
CA ASP A 16 -10.45 17.45 15.04
C ASP A 16 -9.42 17.94 14.01
N SER A 17 -8.13 17.64 14.20
CA SER A 17 -7.10 17.91 13.20
C SER A 17 -7.42 17.13 11.91
N PRO A 18 -7.37 17.78 10.74
CA PRO A 18 -7.63 17.12 9.46
C PRO A 18 -6.84 15.81 9.26
N LEU A 19 -5.60 15.78 9.74
CA LEU A 19 -4.72 14.60 9.65
C LEU A 19 -5.20 13.43 10.51
N VAL A 20 -5.72 13.71 11.71
CA VAL A 20 -6.26 12.67 12.61
C VAL A 20 -7.59 12.14 12.06
N VAL A 21 -8.43 13.04 11.54
CA VAL A 21 -9.71 12.67 10.93
C VAL A 21 -9.50 11.76 9.72
N GLU A 22 -8.60 12.13 8.80
CA GLU A 22 -8.30 11.32 7.62
C GLU A 22 -7.74 9.93 8.00
N PHE A 23 -6.84 9.89 8.98
CA PHE A 23 -6.30 8.63 9.50
C PHE A 23 -7.40 7.73 10.07
N LEU A 24 -8.29 8.28 10.88
CA LEU A 24 -9.41 7.54 11.49
C LEU A 24 -10.42 7.09 10.43
N ASP A 25 -10.69 7.90 9.40
CA ASP A 25 -11.58 7.52 8.31
C ASP A 25 -11.02 6.34 7.51
N ARG A 26 -9.72 6.35 7.18
CA ARG A 26 -9.06 5.19 6.55
C ARG A 26 -9.11 3.94 7.43
N PHE A 27 -8.95 4.07 8.75
CA PHE A 27 -9.09 2.96 9.68
C PHE A 27 -10.53 2.39 9.69
N ASN A 28 -11.52 3.28 9.75
CA ASN A 28 -12.93 2.91 9.71
C ASN A 28 -13.34 2.26 8.37
N MET A 29 -12.65 2.54 7.26
CA MET A 29 -12.86 1.87 5.97
C MET A 29 -12.45 0.40 5.97
N ILE A 30 -11.42 0.05 6.72
CA ILE A 30 -10.83 -1.30 6.72
C ILE A 30 -11.26 -2.16 7.91
N GLU A 31 -11.74 -1.54 8.99
CA GLU A 31 -12.32 -2.24 10.16
C GLU A 31 -13.37 -3.31 9.80
N PRO A 32 -14.35 -3.06 8.90
CA PRO A 32 -15.39 -4.04 8.58
C PRO A 32 -14.89 -5.26 7.82
N LEU A 33 -13.69 -5.17 7.22
CA LEU A 33 -13.06 -6.31 6.56
C LEU A 33 -12.63 -7.38 7.57
N ASN A 34 -12.72 -7.10 8.88
CA ASN A 34 -12.49 -8.03 9.99
C ASN A 34 -11.09 -8.66 9.98
N PHE A 35 -10.12 -7.96 9.41
CA PHE A 35 -8.71 -8.30 9.49
C PHE A 35 -8.08 -7.66 10.75
N PRO A 36 -7.12 -8.32 11.41
CA PRO A 36 -6.27 -7.65 12.38
C PRO A 36 -5.46 -6.55 11.68
N VAL A 37 -5.80 -5.29 11.93
CA VAL A 37 -5.15 -4.13 11.32
C VAL A 37 -4.19 -3.48 12.31
N LEU A 38 -2.97 -3.20 11.85
CA LEU A 38 -2.04 -2.28 12.50
C LEU A 38 -1.75 -1.14 11.53
N VAL A 39 -2.06 0.09 11.93
CA VAL A 39 -1.65 1.28 11.20
C VAL A 39 -0.41 1.86 11.88
N SER A 40 0.63 2.16 11.12
CA SER A 40 1.90 2.67 11.66
C SER A 40 2.41 3.86 10.86
N GLY A 41 3.14 4.77 11.52
CA GLY A 41 3.89 5.85 10.86
C GLY A 41 5.25 5.41 10.29
N ILE A 42 5.56 4.11 10.28
CA ILE A 42 6.87 3.60 9.85
C ILE A 42 6.87 3.41 8.33
N ARG A 43 7.50 4.32 7.58
CA ARG A 43 7.51 4.27 6.11
C ARG A 43 8.49 3.31 5.46
N ARG A 44 9.63 3.06 6.09
CA ARG A 44 10.69 2.24 5.47
C ARG A 44 10.48 0.76 5.82
N ASN A 45 10.37 -0.08 4.79
CA ASN A 45 10.16 -1.53 4.94
C ASN A 45 11.18 -2.19 5.90
N HIS A 46 12.47 -1.81 5.82
CA HIS A 46 13.49 -2.35 6.73
C HIS A 46 13.28 -1.91 8.19
N LYS A 47 12.74 -0.69 8.43
CA LYS A 47 12.38 -0.20 9.77
C LYS A 47 11.15 -0.93 10.30
N LEU A 48 10.15 -1.15 9.44
CA LEU A 48 8.92 -1.87 9.79
C LEU A 48 9.23 -3.33 10.13
N ALA A 49 9.99 -4.03 9.29
CA ALA A 49 10.45 -5.39 9.55
C ALA A 49 11.24 -5.50 10.87
N ARG A 50 12.15 -4.54 11.12
CA ARG A 50 12.90 -4.48 12.39
C ARG A 50 11.99 -4.24 13.59
N TYR A 51 10.94 -3.45 13.44
CA TYR A 51 9.96 -3.23 14.50
C TYR A 51 9.16 -4.51 14.78
N LEU A 52 8.55 -5.11 13.75
CA LEU A 52 7.72 -6.32 13.87
C LEU A 52 8.51 -7.51 14.42
N SER A 53 9.77 -7.69 13.99
CA SER A 53 10.64 -8.79 14.47
C SER A 53 10.99 -8.73 15.96
N ARG A 54 10.70 -7.63 16.67
CA ARG A 54 10.79 -7.58 18.14
C ARG A 54 9.66 -8.35 18.82
N TYR A 55 8.54 -8.53 18.12
CA TYR A 55 7.30 -9.06 18.67
C TYR A 55 6.89 -10.42 18.07
N THR A 56 7.63 -10.92 17.07
CA THR A 56 7.39 -12.24 16.49
C THR A 56 8.70 -12.96 16.14
N ARG A 57 8.66 -14.29 16.19
CA ARG A 57 9.73 -15.19 15.67
C ARG A 57 9.34 -15.85 14.35
N GLU A 58 8.09 -15.66 13.93
CA GLU A 58 7.54 -16.14 12.67
C GLU A 58 8.06 -15.33 11.48
N ASP A 59 7.82 -15.85 10.28
CA ASP A 59 8.15 -15.16 9.05
C ASP A 59 7.28 -13.90 8.86
N ILE A 60 7.91 -12.81 8.45
CA ILE A 60 7.26 -11.55 8.11
C ILE A 60 7.12 -11.49 6.58
N ALA A 61 5.89 -11.50 6.10
CA ALA A 61 5.58 -11.25 4.69
C ALA A 61 5.25 -9.77 4.49
N ILE A 62 5.90 -9.11 3.53
CA ILE A 62 5.54 -7.76 3.09
C ILE A 62 5.11 -7.86 1.64
N THR A 63 3.89 -7.43 1.32
CA THR A 63 3.34 -7.43 -0.03
C THR A 63 3.59 -6.09 -0.72
N ILE A 64 3.96 -6.13 -2.00
CA ILE A 64 4.13 -4.95 -2.85
C ILE A 64 3.46 -5.25 -4.18
N GLY A 65 2.74 -4.28 -4.74
CA GLY A 65 1.86 -4.49 -5.88
C GLY A 65 0.40 -4.20 -5.55
N GLY A 66 -0.42 -4.12 -6.59
CA GLY A 66 -1.80 -3.65 -6.52
C GLY A 66 -1.92 -2.16 -6.89
N GLY A 67 -2.95 -1.83 -7.66
CA GLY A 67 -3.16 -0.47 -8.16
C GLY A 67 -1.95 0.04 -8.95
N ASN A 68 -1.43 1.21 -8.56
CA ASN A 68 -0.26 1.86 -9.17
C ASN A 68 1.03 1.70 -8.35
N TYR A 69 1.03 0.88 -7.29
CA TYR A 69 2.16 0.72 -6.39
C TYR A 69 3.01 -0.49 -6.75
N ASP A 70 3.94 -0.31 -7.68
CA ASP A 70 4.86 -1.37 -8.10
C ASP A 70 6.11 -1.50 -7.19
N ILE A 71 6.93 -2.52 -7.48
CA ILE A 71 8.17 -2.78 -6.74
C ILE A 71 9.24 -1.68 -6.93
N SER A 72 9.19 -0.95 -8.04
CA SER A 72 10.08 0.18 -8.30
C SER A 72 9.82 1.29 -7.29
N ARG A 73 8.55 1.64 -7.06
CA ARG A 73 8.12 2.60 -6.03
C ARG A 73 8.34 2.06 -4.62
N GLY A 74 8.02 0.79 -4.39
CA GLY A 74 7.99 0.24 -3.04
C GLY A 74 9.33 -0.18 -2.44
N LEU A 75 10.31 -0.58 -3.27
CA LEU A 75 11.62 -1.02 -2.80
C LEU A 75 12.80 -0.48 -3.59
N PHE A 76 12.67 -0.31 -4.90
CA PHE A 76 13.80 0.05 -5.77
C PHE A 76 13.91 1.56 -6.06
N ASN A 77 13.24 2.40 -5.26
CA ASN A 77 13.39 3.85 -5.32
C ASN A 77 14.67 4.28 -4.60
N ARG A 78 15.72 4.62 -5.36
CA ARG A 78 17.02 5.05 -4.82
C ARG A 78 16.92 6.28 -3.92
N GLU A 79 16.03 7.20 -4.25
CA GLU A 79 15.91 8.47 -3.52
C GLU A 79 15.36 8.27 -2.12
N ALA A 80 14.59 7.21 -1.90
CA ALA A 80 14.15 6.79 -0.58
C ALA A 80 15.33 6.39 0.34
N TYR A 81 16.52 6.08 -0.19
CA TYR A 81 17.64 5.63 0.64
C TYR A 81 18.78 6.64 0.76
N ARG A 82 18.58 7.90 0.34
CA ARG A 82 19.61 8.96 0.46
C ARG A 82 20.14 9.19 1.88
N GLN A 83 19.34 8.85 2.90
CA GLN A 83 19.68 9.01 4.31
C GLN A 83 20.33 7.77 4.94
N ASP A 84 20.39 6.64 4.21
CA ASP A 84 21.13 5.45 4.62
C ASP A 84 22.56 5.57 4.05
N GLU A 85 23.59 5.41 4.88
CA GLU A 85 25.00 5.60 4.48
C GLU A 85 25.40 4.68 3.32
N GLY A 86 24.95 3.41 3.35
CA GLY A 86 25.12 2.44 2.27
C GLY A 86 23.93 2.36 1.31
N GLY A 87 23.02 3.34 1.37
CA GLY A 87 21.87 3.49 0.49
C GLY A 87 20.98 2.24 0.45
N MET A 88 20.50 1.92 -0.76
CA MET A 88 19.55 0.82 -0.99
C MET A 88 20.11 -0.54 -0.55
N LEU A 89 21.39 -0.80 -0.77
CA LEU A 89 21.99 -2.09 -0.47
C LEU A 89 22.09 -2.32 1.05
N GLU A 90 22.46 -1.29 1.81
CA GLU A 90 22.41 -1.36 3.28
C GLU A 90 20.98 -1.61 3.77
N ALA A 91 20.00 -0.87 3.22
CA ALA A 91 18.60 -1.03 3.58
C ALA A 91 18.09 -2.44 3.28
N PHE A 92 18.49 -3.05 2.16
CA PHE A 92 18.15 -4.43 1.81
C PHE A 92 18.83 -5.44 2.72
N GLY A 93 20.10 -5.22 3.05
CA GLY A 93 20.81 -6.02 4.06
C GLY A 93 20.06 -6.02 5.39
N LYS A 94 19.64 -4.84 5.88
CA LYS A 94 18.83 -4.70 7.10
C LYS A 94 17.46 -5.38 6.99
N LEU A 95 16.79 -5.23 5.85
CA LEU A 95 15.46 -5.81 5.59
C LEU A 95 15.49 -7.34 5.65
N PHE A 96 16.45 -7.95 4.95
CA PHE A 96 16.56 -9.40 4.80
C PHE A 96 17.45 -10.08 5.85
N ALA A 97 18.02 -9.32 6.79
CA ALA A 97 18.75 -9.86 7.96
C ALA A 97 17.83 -10.60 8.95
N LYS A 98 16.52 -10.42 8.84
CA LYS A 98 15.50 -11.17 9.60
C LYS A 98 14.74 -12.11 8.67
N LYS A 99 13.84 -12.93 9.23
CA LYS A 99 12.96 -13.82 8.48
C LYS A 99 11.88 -13.03 7.73
N VAL A 100 12.28 -12.24 6.74
CA VAL A 100 11.40 -11.36 5.96
C VAL A 100 11.43 -11.81 4.51
N ARG A 101 10.24 -11.89 3.91
CA ARG A 101 10.06 -12.13 2.48
C ARG A 101 9.17 -11.04 1.88
N ILE A 102 9.55 -10.57 0.71
CA ILE A 102 8.72 -9.67 -0.10
C ILE A 102 7.87 -10.52 -1.02
N PHE A 103 6.58 -10.25 -1.08
CA PHE A 103 5.67 -10.85 -2.04
C PHE A 103 5.32 -9.80 -3.09
N GLN A 104 5.83 -9.98 -4.30
CA GLN A 104 5.62 -9.06 -5.40
C GLN A 104 4.40 -9.49 -6.20
N TYR A 105 3.32 -8.73 -6.05
CA TYR A 105 2.08 -8.86 -6.80
C TYR A 105 2.12 -7.97 -8.04
N PRO A 106 1.58 -8.42 -9.19
CA PRO A 106 1.60 -7.61 -10.40
C PRO A 106 0.48 -6.57 -10.38
N ASN A 107 0.72 -5.44 -11.02
CA ASN A 107 -0.33 -4.46 -11.27
C ASN A 107 -1.10 -4.80 -12.54
N LEU A 108 -2.33 -4.32 -12.65
CA LEU A 108 -3.10 -4.37 -13.89
C LEU A 108 -2.92 -3.08 -14.66
N LYS A 109 -2.77 -3.18 -15.98
CA LYS A 109 -2.88 -2.04 -16.89
C LYS A 109 -4.34 -1.65 -17.09
N PRO A 110 -4.62 -0.45 -17.66
CA PRO A 110 -5.99 -0.02 -17.95
C PRO A 110 -6.78 -0.99 -18.85
N ASP A 111 -6.10 -1.69 -19.75
CA ASP A 111 -6.69 -2.72 -20.61
C ASP A 111 -6.96 -4.06 -19.89
N GLY A 112 -6.57 -4.17 -18.62
CA GLY A 112 -6.69 -5.37 -17.78
C GLY A 112 -5.56 -6.37 -17.94
N THR A 113 -4.57 -6.09 -18.78
CA THR A 113 -3.40 -6.97 -18.90
C THR A 113 -2.51 -6.86 -17.67
N ILE A 114 -1.94 -7.98 -17.26
CA ILE A 114 -1.07 -8.07 -16.10
C ILE A 114 0.30 -7.51 -16.45
N GLN A 115 0.79 -6.56 -15.66
CA GLN A 115 2.12 -5.98 -15.82
C GLN A 115 3.21 -7.01 -15.49
N SER A 116 4.35 -6.91 -16.19
CA SER A 116 5.50 -7.77 -15.90
C SER A 116 6.03 -7.52 -14.50
N LEU A 117 6.36 -8.61 -13.80
CA LEU A 117 7.01 -8.58 -12.49
C LEU A 117 8.52 -8.32 -12.57
N ILE A 118 9.11 -8.34 -13.77
CA ILE A 118 10.54 -8.06 -13.95
C ILE A 118 10.73 -6.55 -14.03
N ILE A 119 11.54 -6.01 -13.12
CA ILE A 119 11.96 -4.60 -13.15
C ILE A 119 12.80 -4.39 -14.41
N ASP A 120 12.42 -3.39 -15.20
CA ASP A 120 13.11 -2.82 -16.37
C ASP A 120 14.32 -3.65 -16.84
N LYS A 121 14.09 -4.46 -17.88
CA LYS A 121 14.99 -5.56 -18.30
C LYS A 121 16.42 -5.10 -18.56
N ASP A 122 16.62 -3.84 -18.91
CA ASP A 122 17.91 -3.28 -19.30
C ASP A 122 18.57 -2.44 -18.19
N SER A 123 17.94 -2.33 -17.02
CA SER A 123 18.50 -1.63 -15.87
C SER A 123 19.43 -2.53 -15.04
N HIS A 124 20.43 -1.93 -14.39
CA HIS A 124 21.27 -2.63 -13.40
C HIS A 124 20.47 -3.13 -12.19
N LEU A 125 19.30 -2.55 -11.92
CA LEU A 125 18.40 -2.97 -10.84
C LEU A 125 17.75 -4.33 -11.15
N SER A 126 17.61 -4.68 -12.43
CA SER A 126 17.08 -5.99 -12.83
C SER A 126 17.97 -7.15 -12.34
N PHE A 127 19.30 -6.96 -12.30
CA PHE A 127 20.22 -7.99 -11.79
C PHE A 127 20.03 -8.22 -10.30
N LEU A 128 19.93 -7.15 -9.51
CA LEU A 128 19.68 -7.24 -8.07
C LEU A 128 18.31 -7.86 -7.78
N HIS A 129 17.27 -7.46 -8.52
CA HIS A 129 15.94 -8.05 -8.42
C HIS A 129 15.96 -9.54 -8.70
N LYS A 130 16.55 -9.97 -9.82
CA LYS A 130 16.71 -11.39 -10.18
C LYS A 130 17.45 -12.17 -9.10
N TYR A 131 18.55 -11.62 -8.59
CA TYR A 131 19.31 -12.23 -7.49
C TYR A 131 18.44 -12.43 -6.25
N LEU A 132 17.73 -11.40 -5.80
CA LEU A 132 16.85 -11.49 -4.63
C LEU A 132 15.67 -12.46 -4.83
N VAL A 133 15.17 -12.60 -6.06
CA VAL A 133 14.17 -13.63 -6.41
C VAL A 133 14.77 -15.03 -6.32
N GLN A 134 15.97 -15.23 -6.87
CA GLN A 134 16.68 -16.52 -6.81
C GLN A 134 17.01 -16.94 -5.37
N GLU A 135 17.36 -16.00 -4.52
CA GLU A 135 17.59 -16.22 -3.08
C GLU A 135 16.30 -16.40 -2.26
N GLY A 136 15.12 -16.35 -2.90
CA GLY A 136 13.82 -16.48 -2.23
C GLY A 136 13.46 -15.31 -1.30
N LYS A 137 14.18 -14.18 -1.41
CA LYS A 137 13.91 -12.94 -0.66
C LYS A 137 12.72 -12.19 -1.24
N ILE A 138 12.56 -12.25 -2.56
CA ILE A 138 11.39 -11.77 -3.29
C ILE A 138 10.69 -12.98 -3.89
N VAL A 139 9.42 -13.17 -3.53
CA VAL A 139 8.53 -14.19 -4.07
C VAL A 139 7.61 -13.50 -5.06
N LEU A 140 7.64 -13.95 -6.32
CA LEU A 140 6.75 -13.45 -7.36
C LEU A 140 5.39 -14.13 -7.23
N ILE A 141 4.31 -13.34 -7.22
CA ILE A 141 2.94 -13.85 -7.30
C ILE A 141 2.51 -13.83 -8.76
N ASP A 142 2.55 -14.97 -9.43
CA ASP A 142 2.17 -15.07 -10.84
C ASP A 142 0.69 -15.46 -11.04
N THR A 143 0.28 -15.56 -12.30
CA THR A 143 -1.09 -15.89 -12.69
C THR A 143 -1.58 -17.23 -12.15
N ALA A 144 -0.70 -18.19 -11.87
CA ALA A 144 -1.10 -19.49 -11.33
C ALA A 144 -1.53 -19.40 -9.86
N GLN A 145 -1.12 -18.34 -9.15
CA GLN A 145 -1.46 -18.09 -7.74
C GLN A 145 -2.59 -17.06 -7.59
N MET A 146 -2.95 -16.36 -8.68
CA MET A 146 -4.00 -15.35 -8.70
C MET A 146 -5.38 -16.00 -8.89
N SER A 147 -6.40 -15.41 -8.27
CA SER A 147 -7.78 -15.78 -8.54
C SER A 147 -8.18 -15.46 -9.98
N GLU A 148 -9.06 -16.27 -10.56
CA GLU A 148 -9.61 -16.09 -11.90
C GLU A 148 -10.23 -14.69 -12.10
N GLU A 149 -10.84 -14.12 -11.06
CA GLU A 149 -11.42 -12.78 -11.11
C GLU A 149 -10.41 -11.66 -11.44
N VAL A 150 -9.12 -11.87 -11.12
CA VAL A 150 -8.06 -10.91 -11.38
C VAL A 150 -7.30 -11.27 -12.66
N SER A 151 -7.07 -12.56 -12.90
CA SER A 151 -6.28 -13.02 -14.04
C SER A 151 -7.05 -13.05 -15.37
N ASP A 152 -8.37 -13.15 -15.33
CA ASP A 152 -9.23 -13.06 -16.52
C ASP A 152 -9.52 -11.59 -16.86
N THR A 153 -8.96 -11.13 -17.98
CA THR A 153 -9.17 -9.77 -18.51
C THR A 153 -10.65 -9.47 -18.75
N SER A 154 -11.53 -10.45 -19.00
CA SER A 154 -12.96 -10.17 -19.16
C SER A 154 -13.68 -9.88 -17.83
N LYS A 155 -13.08 -10.25 -16.68
CA LYS A 155 -13.70 -10.19 -15.35
C LYS A 155 -13.03 -9.17 -14.42
N ASN A 156 -11.81 -8.75 -14.72
CA ASN A 156 -10.97 -8.00 -13.79
C ASN A 156 -11.19 -6.47 -13.78
N THR A 157 -12.25 -5.95 -14.43
CA THR A 157 -12.54 -4.51 -14.52
C THR A 157 -12.56 -3.82 -13.15
N LYS A 158 -13.10 -4.48 -12.12
CA LYS A 158 -13.15 -3.96 -10.74
C LYS A 158 -11.78 -3.71 -10.09
N PHE A 159 -10.71 -4.28 -10.64
CA PHE A 159 -9.34 -4.15 -10.12
C PHE A 159 -8.47 -3.16 -10.91
N ARG A 160 -9.02 -2.52 -11.95
CA ARG A 160 -8.28 -1.59 -12.82
C ARG A 160 -8.34 -0.13 -12.33
N GLY A 161 -9.38 0.21 -11.58
CA GLY A 161 -9.57 1.55 -11.03
C GLY A 161 -8.55 1.88 -9.95
N GLN A 162 -8.17 3.15 -9.88
CA GLN A 162 -7.30 3.70 -8.84
C GLN A 162 -8.10 4.45 -7.78
N SER A 163 -7.46 4.75 -6.64
CA SER A 163 -8.05 5.60 -5.60
C SER A 163 -8.49 6.96 -6.15
N GLU A 164 -7.71 7.52 -7.08
CA GLU A 164 -7.99 8.79 -7.73
C GLU A 164 -9.24 8.72 -8.62
N ASP A 165 -9.47 7.59 -9.30
CA ASP A 165 -10.68 7.38 -10.10
C ASP A 165 -11.91 7.30 -9.21
N VAL A 166 -11.81 6.62 -8.07
CA VAL A 166 -12.88 6.53 -7.06
C VAL A 166 -13.22 7.93 -6.52
N CYS A 167 -12.22 8.72 -6.13
CA CYS A 167 -12.44 10.09 -5.65
C CYS A 167 -13.13 10.96 -6.72
N ARG A 168 -12.63 10.95 -7.96
CA ARG A 168 -13.19 11.72 -9.07
C ARG A 168 -14.66 11.36 -9.32
N LEU A 169 -14.98 10.07 -9.41
CA LEU A 169 -16.34 9.61 -9.68
C LEU A 169 -17.32 10.00 -8.55
N ILE A 170 -16.86 10.02 -7.30
CA ILE A 170 -17.66 10.50 -6.17
C ILE A 170 -17.91 12.01 -6.26
N GLU A 171 -16.89 12.80 -6.61
CA GLU A 171 -17.02 14.26 -6.81
C GLU A 171 -17.98 14.61 -7.95
N GLU A 172 -17.99 13.79 -9.01
CA GLU A 172 -18.91 13.90 -10.14
C GLU A 172 -20.34 13.43 -9.81
N GLY A 173 -20.56 12.85 -8.62
CA GLY A 173 -21.87 12.32 -8.20
C GLY A 173 -22.28 11.01 -8.91
N SER A 174 -21.33 10.32 -9.55
CA SER A 174 -21.55 9.02 -10.17
C SER A 174 -21.58 7.91 -9.12
N ASP A 175 -22.41 6.88 -9.30
CA ASP A 175 -22.37 5.66 -8.47
C ASP A 175 -21.40 4.60 -9.02
N GLU A 176 -20.76 4.87 -10.16
CA GLU A 176 -19.87 3.93 -10.85
C GLU A 176 -18.67 3.49 -9.99
N TRP A 177 -18.22 4.33 -9.05
CA TRP A 177 -17.09 4.03 -8.17
C TRP A 177 -17.33 2.81 -7.27
N ARG A 178 -18.60 2.47 -7.00
CA ARG A 178 -18.98 1.34 -6.13
C ARG A 178 -18.45 0.02 -6.64
N GLN A 179 -18.19 -0.11 -7.95
CA GLN A 179 -17.64 -1.34 -8.53
C GLN A 179 -16.18 -1.59 -8.14
N TYR A 180 -15.43 -0.56 -7.73
CA TYR A 180 -13.99 -0.65 -7.42
C TYR A 180 -13.69 -0.97 -5.96
N VAL A 181 -14.72 -1.03 -5.11
CA VAL A 181 -14.56 -1.29 -3.68
C VAL A 181 -15.50 -2.41 -3.23
N PRO A 182 -15.17 -3.14 -2.14
CA PRO A 182 -16.11 -4.07 -1.53
C PRO A 182 -17.42 -3.38 -1.13
N ALA A 183 -18.53 -4.12 -1.16
CA ALA A 183 -19.86 -3.57 -0.87
C ALA A 183 -19.93 -2.96 0.54
N GLU A 184 -19.26 -3.59 1.50
CA GLU A 184 -19.13 -3.11 2.88
C GLU A 184 -18.47 -1.74 2.94
N VAL A 185 -17.45 -1.50 2.12
CA VAL A 185 -16.75 -0.21 2.04
C VAL A 185 -17.65 0.85 1.39
N ALA A 186 -18.37 0.50 0.32
CA ALA A 186 -19.30 1.41 -0.35
C ALA A 186 -20.42 1.89 0.58
N ASP A 187 -20.95 1.00 1.42
CA ASP A 187 -21.95 1.33 2.43
C ASP A 187 -21.46 2.36 3.44
N ILE A 188 -20.20 2.23 3.88
CA ILE A 188 -19.64 3.12 4.90
C ILE A 188 -19.35 4.50 4.30
N ILE A 189 -18.78 4.53 3.10
CA ILE A 189 -18.57 5.76 2.34
C ILE A 189 -19.89 6.54 2.19
N THR A 190 -20.97 5.83 1.83
CA THR A 190 -22.30 6.44 1.68
C THR A 190 -22.87 6.94 3.01
N LYS A 191 -22.78 6.14 4.09
CA LYS A 191 -23.36 6.46 5.40
C LYS A 191 -22.65 7.62 6.12
N ARG A 192 -21.34 7.77 5.93
CA ARG A 192 -20.53 8.70 6.74
C ARG A 192 -20.21 10.03 6.05
N ILE A 193 -20.75 10.30 4.84
CA ILE A 193 -20.65 11.61 4.18
C ILE A 193 -19.16 12.03 4.02
N TRP A 194 -18.26 11.05 3.94
CA TRP A 194 -16.81 11.26 4.05
C TRP A 194 -16.25 12.17 2.95
N PHE A 195 -16.79 12.04 1.74
CA PHE A 195 -16.37 12.85 0.60
C PHE A 195 -17.13 14.18 0.47
N THR A 196 -18.21 14.41 1.21
CA THR A 196 -18.86 15.72 1.25
C THR A 196 -18.01 16.74 2.03
N ARG A 197 -17.16 16.28 2.94
CA ARG A 197 -16.10 17.11 3.56
C ARG A 197 -15.01 17.48 2.54
N VAL A 198 -14.65 16.55 1.65
CA VAL A 198 -13.67 16.75 0.57
C VAL A 198 -14.18 17.73 -0.49
N SER A 199 -15.44 17.61 -0.90
CA SER A 199 -16.09 18.48 -1.92
C SER A 199 -16.51 19.87 -1.41
N SER A 200 -16.39 20.15 -0.11
CA SER A 200 -16.69 21.47 0.49
C SER A 200 -15.50 22.46 0.45
N GLY A 201 -14.41 22.14 -0.25
CA GLY A 201 -13.23 23.02 -0.38
C GLY A 201 -12.34 23.10 0.86
N GLN A 202 -12.58 22.29 1.90
CA GLN A 202 -11.56 21.94 2.88
C GLN A 202 -10.61 20.95 2.19
N GLY A 203 -9.66 21.48 1.43
CA GLY A 203 -8.80 20.67 0.57
C GLY A 203 -8.19 19.49 1.32
N LEU A 204 -8.20 18.31 0.66
CA LEU A 204 -7.11 17.35 0.80
C LEU A 204 -5.85 18.11 0.43
N GLY A 205 -5.26 18.77 1.42
CA GLY A 205 -4.17 19.70 1.20
C GLY A 205 -3.10 18.98 0.38
N SER A 206 -2.61 19.64 -0.66
CA SER A 206 -1.34 19.27 -1.30
C SER A 206 -0.29 18.92 -0.25
N ALA A 207 -0.34 19.56 0.93
CA ALA A 207 0.41 19.23 2.13
C ALA A 207 0.35 17.76 2.57
N VAL A 208 -0.78 17.04 2.53
CA VAL A 208 -0.84 15.61 2.92
C VAL A 208 -0.15 14.74 1.87
N TYR A 209 -0.34 15.04 0.58
CA TYR A 209 0.35 14.35 -0.50
C TYR A 209 1.85 14.71 -0.55
N GLU A 210 2.25 15.94 -0.20
CA GLU A 210 3.65 16.38 -0.04
C GLU A 210 4.29 15.73 1.19
N ILE A 211 3.57 15.66 2.32
CA ILE A 211 3.94 14.86 3.51
C ILE A 211 3.92 13.36 3.22
N LEU A 212 3.37 12.87 2.11
CA LEU A 212 3.44 11.45 1.74
C LEU A 212 4.45 11.19 0.60
N ASN A 213 4.78 12.20 -0.20
CA ASN A 213 5.76 12.15 -1.28
C ASN A 213 7.18 12.51 -0.82
N GLU A 214 7.35 13.33 0.22
CA GLU A 214 8.66 13.63 0.82
C GLU A 214 9.12 12.60 1.87
N ILE A 215 8.44 11.46 1.96
CA ILE A 215 8.29 10.69 3.19
C ILE A 215 8.40 9.16 2.97
#